data_AF-A0A346C7D6-F1
#
_entry.id   AF-A0A346C7D6-F1
#
_cell.length_a   1.000
_cell.length_b   1.000
_cell.length_c   1.000
_cell.angle_alpha   90.00
_cell.angle_beta   90.00
_cell.angle_gamma   90.00
#
_symmetry.space_group_name_H-M   'P 1'
#
loop_
_entity.id
_entity.type
_entity.pdbx_description
1 polymer ?
#
loop_
_entity_poly.entity_id
_entity_poly.type
_entity_poly.pdbx_seq_one_letter_code
_entity_poly.pdbx_strand_id
1 'polypeptide(L)'
;MPLASLVRREERQAEAAPAPGNRPMSTDVAMNLQRSAGNQAVSRLVSSGPSGRAHPVQRASPAELDHTAGQAVPPKKTKDHEIDDAGDVRLNPLWVPLGEFSGRDLDNSPEGAKWQYAVTEDGEISLGSEDVASLIPRAQLDRLLAGMRTKQPGMTADDLSGGLENMGHPTIAAHFDQVTGRTTHNPKGRVSGELYRIGGVWTLNDKSGRFMAEKVRGKPQPEDLERWLSGVAQRIGRQTRRRINYQIMKHS
;
A
#
# COMPACT_ATOMS: atom_id res chain seq x y z
N MET A 1 -42.54 7.30 67.29
CA MET A 1 -43.57 7.93 66.42
C MET A 1 -43.03 9.28 65.97
N PRO A 2 -43.16 9.67 64.69
CA PRO A 2 -42.05 9.54 63.73
C PRO A 2 -41.73 10.80 62.89
N LEU A 3 -40.65 10.70 62.06
CA LEU A 3 -40.49 11.15 60.63
C LEU A 3 -40.72 12.66 60.30
N ALA A 4 -40.05 13.35 59.36
CA ALA A 4 -39.08 13.11 58.28
C ALA A 4 -38.61 14.51 57.79
N SER A 5 -37.31 14.83 57.71
CA SER A 5 -36.44 14.89 56.51
C SER A 5 -36.95 15.66 55.28
N LEU A 6 -36.19 16.67 54.83
CA LEU A 6 -35.83 16.86 53.42
C LEU A 6 -34.50 17.63 53.29
N VAL A 7 -33.56 16.98 52.60
CA VAL A 7 -32.14 17.31 52.44
C VAL A 7 -31.92 18.17 51.20
N ARG A 8 -31.00 19.14 51.30
CA ARG A 8 -30.51 20.01 50.22
C ARG A 8 -29.71 19.22 49.18
N ARG A 9 -29.91 19.57 47.89
CA ARG A 9 -29.09 19.14 46.75
C ARG A 9 -27.66 19.68 46.88
N GLU A 10 -26.68 18.79 46.85
CA GLU A 10 -25.30 19.10 46.48
C GLU A 10 -24.99 18.46 45.13
N GLU A 11 -24.45 19.27 44.23
CA GLU A 11 -23.90 18.87 42.94
C GLU A 11 -22.61 18.06 43.16
N ARG A 12 -22.57 16.82 42.65
CA ARG A 12 -21.31 16.10 42.44
C ARG A 12 -21.03 16.03 40.95
N GLN A 13 -19.91 16.63 40.57
CA GLN A 13 -19.22 16.35 39.32
C GLN A 13 -18.86 14.85 39.29
N ALA A 14 -19.35 14.14 38.28
CA ALA A 14 -18.90 12.79 37.97
C ALA A 14 -17.71 12.89 37.01
N GLU A 15 -16.54 12.53 37.53
CA GLU A 15 -15.30 12.32 36.78
C GLU A 15 -15.50 11.13 35.83
N ALA A 16 -15.42 11.39 34.52
CA ALA A 16 -15.54 10.36 33.50
C ALA A 16 -14.26 9.50 33.47
N ALA A 17 -14.42 8.19 33.62
CA ALA A 17 -13.33 7.22 33.50
C ALA A 17 -12.72 7.27 32.08
N PRO A 18 -11.38 7.14 31.94
CA PRO A 18 -10.73 7.14 30.63
C PRO A 18 -11.06 5.87 29.83
N ALA A 19 -11.28 6.05 28.52
CA ALA A 19 -11.47 4.97 27.57
C ALA A 19 -10.27 3.99 27.55
N PRO A 20 -10.49 2.68 27.36
CA PRO A 20 -9.39 1.71 27.29
C PRO A 20 -8.53 2.00 26.05
N GLY A 21 -7.25 2.30 26.29
CA GLY A 21 -6.28 2.60 25.24
C GLY A 21 -6.02 1.41 24.32
N ASN A 22 -5.98 1.69 23.02
CA ASN A 22 -5.44 0.81 21.99
C ASN A 22 -4.01 0.40 22.37
N ARG A 23 -3.84 -0.84 22.84
CA ARG A 23 -2.51 -1.45 22.90
C ARG A 23 -2.14 -1.89 21.48
N PRO A 24 -1.05 -1.40 20.90
CA PRO A 24 -0.55 -1.93 19.63
C PRO A 24 -0.20 -3.42 19.81
N MET A 25 -0.39 -4.20 18.74
CA MET A 25 0.14 -5.56 18.64
C MET A 25 1.60 -5.58 19.11
N SER A 26 1.97 -6.55 19.93
CA SER A 26 3.35 -6.69 20.43
C SER A 26 4.31 -6.68 19.23
N THR A 27 5.30 -5.79 19.31
CA THR A 27 6.41 -5.63 18.35
C THR A 27 7.06 -6.96 17.96
N ASP A 28 7.00 -7.95 18.84
CA ASP A 28 7.58 -9.28 18.62
C ASP A 28 6.88 -10.10 17.52
N VAL A 29 5.57 -9.92 17.31
CA VAL A 29 4.82 -10.69 16.31
C VAL A 29 5.02 -10.12 14.91
N ALA A 30 5.00 -8.79 14.77
CA ALA A 30 5.27 -8.10 13.52
C ALA A 30 6.72 -8.32 13.04
N MET A 31 7.70 -8.25 13.96
CA MET A 31 9.10 -8.49 13.64
C MET A 31 9.38 -9.93 13.16
N ASN A 32 8.66 -10.94 13.68
CA ASN A 32 8.88 -12.34 13.29
C ASN A 32 8.32 -12.66 11.89
N LEU A 33 7.23 -12.00 11.49
CA LEU A 33 6.67 -12.09 10.13
C LEU A 33 7.59 -11.44 9.09
N GLN A 34 8.19 -10.28 9.40
CA GLN A 34 9.15 -9.60 8.52
C GLN A 34 10.47 -10.36 8.35
N ARG A 35 11.01 -11.00 9.40
CA ARG A 35 12.24 -11.82 9.31
C ARG A 35 12.04 -13.11 8.49
N SER A 36 10.89 -13.77 8.62
CA SER A 36 10.60 -14.99 7.85
C SER A 36 10.33 -14.73 6.37
N ALA A 37 9.67 -13.63 6.04
CA ALA A 37 9.41 -13.24 4.64
C ALA A 37 10.71 -12.84 3.91
N GLY A 38 11.60 -12.10 4.60
CA GLY A 38 12.91 -11.73 4.07
C GLY A 38 13.77 -12.95 3.70
N ASN A 39 13.91 -13.92 4.61
CA ASN A 39 14.80 -15.07 4.38
C ASN A 39 14.30 -16.07 3.31
N GLN A 40 12.99 -16.17 3.07
CA GLN A 40 12.47 -17.00 1.97
C GLN A 40 12.59 -16.33 0.59
N ALA A 41 12.57 -14.99 0.54
CA ALA A 41 12.80 -14.27 -0.71
C ALA A 41 14.26 -14.39 -1.19
N VAL A 42 15.25 -14.35 -0.29
CA VAL A 42 16.67 -14.44 -0.69
C VAL A 42 17.06 -15.83 -1.17
N SER A 43 16.49 -16.91 -0.60
CA SER A 43 16.86 -18.28 -0.99
C SER A 43 16.36 -18.72 -2.38
N ARG A 44 15.36 -18.04 -2.96
CA ARG A 44 14.87 -18.38 -4.31
C ARG A 44 15.61 -17.69 -5.46
N LEU A 45 16.49 -16.73 -5.17
CA LEU A 45 17.24 -16.01 -6.22
C LEU A 45 18.49 -16.75 -6.74
N VAL A 46 18.90 -17.86 -6.11
CA VAL A 46 20.24 -18.45 -6.37
C VAL A 46 20.22 -19.76 -7.17
N SER A 47 19.10 -20.20 -7.73
CA SER A 47 19.09 -21.45 -8.51
C SER A 47 17.99 -21.47 -9.57
N SER A 48 18.32 -21.00 -10.78
CA SER A 48 17.98 -21.66 -12.05
C SER A 48 18.33 -20.78 -13.25
N GLY A 49 19.42 -21.12 -13.93
CA GLY A 49 19.59 -20.78 -15.35
C GLY A 49 19.18 -21.98 -16.21
N PRO A 50 18.62 -21.72 -17.39
CA PRO A 50 19.14 -22.36 -18.58
C PRO A 50 19.65 -21.32 -19.57
N SER A 51 20.79 -21.66 -20.17
CA SER A 51 21.48 -20.90 -21.21
C SER A 51 20.58 -20.77 -22.45
N GLY A 52 19.95 -19.60 -22.59
CA GLY A 52 19.43 -19.09 -23.84
C GLY A 52 20.06 -17.72 -24.07
N ARG A 53 20.44 -17.38 -25.30
CA ARG A 53 20.98 -16.05 -25.66
C ARG A 53 20.03 -14.97 -25.13
N ALA A 54 20.36 -14.38 -24.00
CA ALA A 54 19.69 -13.19 -23.50
C ALA A 54 20.00 -12.06 -24.47
N HIS A 55 19.03 -11.70 -25.31
CA HIS A 55 19.03 -10.36 -25.87
C HIS A 55 19.06 -9.39 -24.68
N PRO A 56 20.00 -8.43 -24.63
CA PRO A 56 20.01 -7.47 -23.54
C PRO A 56 18.66 -6.75 -23.56
N VAL A 57 17.89 -6.88 -22.49
CA VAL A 57 16.69 -6.08 -22.29
C VAL A 57 17.19 -4.65 -22.15
N GLN A 58 17.10 -3.87 -23.22
CA GLN A 58 17.56 -2.49 -23.23
C GLN A 58 16.66 -1.72 -22.27
N ARG A 59 17.21 -1.29 -21.13
CA ARG A 59 16.49 -0.40 -20.22
C ARG A 59 16.21 0.91 -20.96
N ALA A 60 14.99 1.41 -20.83
CA ALA A 60 14.63 2.72 -21.35
C ALA A 60 15.58 3.78 -20.80
N SER A 61 16.00 4.70 -21.66
CA SER A 61 16.80 5.85 -21.26
C SER A 61 16.01 6.76 -20.30
N PRO A 62 16.68 7.59 -19.49
CA PRO A 62 16.00 8.56 -18.63
C PRO A 62 15.04 9.47 -19.40
N ALA A 63 15.41 9.92 -20.61
CA ALA A 63 14.55 10.76 -21.44
C ALA A 63 13.28 10.04 -21.92
N GLU A 64 13.39 8.75 -22.29
CA GLU A 64 12.23 7.93 -22.64
C GLU A 64 11.31 7.70 -21.43
N LEU A 65 11.89 7.47 -20.25
CA LEU A 65 11.11 7.31 -19.02
C LEU A 65 10.45 8.63 -18.59
N ASP A 66 11.13 9.76 -18.72
CA ASP A 66 10.58 11.08 -18.44
C ASP A 66 9.40 11.37 -19.38
N HIS A 67 9.53 11.00 -20.65
CA HIS A 67 8.45 11.13 -21.62
C HIS A 67 7.27 10.20 -21.29
N THR A 68 7.53 8.93 -20.98
CA THR A 68 6.50 7.88 -20.85
C THR A 68 5.90 7.72 -19.46
N ALA A 69 6.55 8.20 -18.41
CA ALA A 69 6.10 8.09 -17.03
C ALA A 69 6.35 9.35 -16.19
N GLY A 70 6.84 10.43 -16.80
CA GLY A 70 7.19 11.66 -16.09
C GLY A 70 8.53 11.56 -15.39
N GLN A 71 9.09 12.72 -15.03
CA GLN A 71 10.36 12.81 -14.32
C GLN A 71 10.30 12.10 -12.96
N ALA A 72 11.42 11.50 -12.56
CA ALA A 72 11.56 10.94 -11.21
C ALA A 72 11.68 12.08 -10.18
N VAL A 73 10.78 12.11 -9.20
CA VAL A 73 10.65 13.15 -8.19
C VAL A 73 10.56 12.54 -6.79
N PRO A 74 10.99 13.25 -5.74
CA PRO A 74 10.74 12.81 -4.37
C PRO A 74 9.21 12.81 -4.06
N PRO A 75 8.76 12.01 -3.09
CA PRO A 75 7.37 12.02 -2.65
C PRO A 75 7.03 13.35 -1.97
N LYS A 76 5.75 13.76 -2.01
CA LYS A 76 5.26 14.96 -1.31
C LYS A 76 5.64 14.97 0.17
N LYS A 77 5.52 13.79 0.80
CA LYS A 77 5.86 13.52 2.18
C LYS A 77 5.95 12.01 2.38
N THR A 78 6.95 11.59 3.13
CA THR A 78 6.96 10.30 3.83
C THR A 78 6.58 10.58 5.29
N LYS A 79 5.59 9.85 5.82
CA LYS A 79 5.09 10.00 7.19
C LYS A 79 6.02 9.26 8.15
N ASP A 80 6.03 9.70 9.39
CA ASP A 80 6.96 9.17 10.40
C ASP A 80 6.75 7.67 10.64
N HIS A 81 5.51 7.17 10.60
CA HIS A 81 5.22 5.73 10.72
C HIS A 81 5.55 4.91 9.46
N GLU A 82 5.87 5.56 8.35
CA GLU A 82 6.33 4.92 7.10
C GLU A 82 7.87 4.76 7.10
N ILE A 83 8.55 5.22 8.16
CA ILE A 83 9.99 5.13 8.38
C ILE A 83 10.24 4.25 9.61
N ASP A 84 11.27 3.41 9.56
CA ASP A 84 11.72 2.62 10.71
C ASP A 84 12.76 3.36 11.57
N ASP A 85 13.18 2.73 12.65
CA ASP A 85 14.09 3.35 13.63
C ASP A 85 15.50 3.57 13.06
N ALA A 86 15.85 2.95 11.94
CA ALA A 86 17.11 3.12 11.23
C ALA A 86 17.02 4.19 10.10
N GLY A 87 15.85 4.82 9.95
CA GLY A 87 15.55 5.80 8.90
C GLY A 87 15.04 5.18 7.60
N ASP A 88 14.99 3.85 7.52
CA ASP A 88 14.63 3.16 6.29
C ASP A 88 13.12 3.20 6.05
N VAL A 89 12.70 3.20 4.78
CA VAL A 89 11.28 3.16 4.45
C VAL A 89 10.72 1.78 4.80
N ARG A 90 9.67 1.75 5.62
CA ARG A 90 8.93 0.52 5.90
C ARG A 90 8.24 0.02 4.63
N LEU A 91 8.54 -1.21 4.24
CA LEU A 91 7.89 -1.86 3.12
C LEU A 91 6.49 -2.31 3.50
N ASN A 92 5.53 -1.96 2.63
CA ASN A 92 4.20 -2.54 2.67
C ASN A 92 4.33 -4.07 2.47
N PRO A 93 3.73 -4.93 3.32
CA PRO A 93 3.84 -6.38 3.19
C PRO A 93 3.24 -6.96 1.91
N LEU A 94 2.38 -6.20 1.21
CA LEU A 94 1.83 -6.57 -0.09
C LEU A 94 2.55 -5.87 -1.25
N TRP A 95 3.71 -5.25 -0.99
CA TRP A 95 4.54 -4.67 -2.04
C TRP A 95 5.07 -5.79 -2.94
N VAL A 96 4.66 -5.78 -4.20
CA VAL A 96 5.03 -6.78 -5.20
C VAL A 96 5.41 -6.07 -6.50
N PRO A 97 6.62 -6.31 -7.04
CA PRO A 97 6.98 -5.86 -8.38
C PRO A 97 6.02 -6.43 -9.43
N LEU A 98 5.67 -5.63 -10.44
CA LEU A 98 4.70 -6.02 -11.46
C LEU A 98 5.11 -7.32 -12.17
N GLY A 99 6.41 -7.54 -12.41
CA GLY A 99 6.90 -8.77 -13.04
C GLY A 99 6.56 -10.05 -12.26
N GLU A 100 6.38 -9.94 -10.94
CA GLU A 100 6.02 -11.02 -10.03
C GLU A 100 4.54 -11.02 -9.65
N PHE A 101 3.83 -9.92 -9.94
CA PHE A 101 2.43 -9.74 -9.59
C PHE A 101 1.52 -10.68 -10.40
N SER A 102 0.67 -11.43 -9.70
CA SER A 102 -0.18 -12.44 -10.31
C SER A 102 -1.51 -11.84 -10.73
N GLY A 103 -1.97 -12.17 -11.95
CA GLY A 103 -3.34 -11.85 -12.35
C GLY A 103 -4.41 -12.45 -11.42
N ARG A 104 -4.07 -13.51 -10.68
CA ARG A 104 -4.99 -14.12 -9.69
C ARG A 104 -5.27 -13.19 -8.51
N ASP A 105 -4.34 -12.30 -8.17
CA ASP A 105 -4.54 -11.34 -7.07
C ASP A 105 -5.68 -10.36 -7.39
N LEU A 106 -5.79 -9.95 -8.66
CA LEU A 106 -6.94 -9.17 -9.15
C LEU A 106 -8.22 -10.01 -9.29
N ASP A 107 -8.14 -11.29 -9.65
CA ASP A 107 -9.35 -12.13 -9.73
C ASP A 107 -10.00 -12.35 -8.37
N ASN A 108 -9.16 -12.56 -7.34
CA ASN A 108 -9.60 -12.82 -5.98
C ASN A 108 -10.02 -11.56 -5.23
N SER A 109 -9.64 -10.38 -5.74
CA SER A 109 -10.04 -9.10 -5.17
C SER A 109 -11.54 -8.84 -5.39
N PRO A 110 -12.31 -8.53 -4.32
CA PRO A 110 -13.73 -8.28 -4.43
C PRO A 110 -14.05 -6.95 -5.15
N GLU A 111 -15.33 -6.72 -5.43
CA GLU A 111 -15.81 -5.39 -5.85
C GLU A 111 -15.47 -4.35 -4.77
N GLY A 112 -15.00 -3.17 -5.19
CA GLY A 112 -14.53 -2.12 -4.28
C GLY A 112 -13.10 -2.31 -3.75
N ALA A 113 -12.40 -3.38 -4.15
CA ALA A 113 -11.00 -3.58 -3.79
C ALA A 113 -10.11 -2.43 -4.25
N LYS A 114 -9.16 -2.04 -3.39
CA LYS A 114 -8.23 -0.94 -3.64
C LYS A 114 -6.79 -1.43 -3.56
N TRP A 115 -6.16 -1.47 -4.71
CA TRP A 115 -4.71 -1.53 -4.84
C TRP A 115 -4.18 -0.11 -5.03
N GLN A 116 -2.91 0.08 -4.73
CA GLN A 116 -2.14 1.22 -5.20
C GLN A 116 -0.97 0.73 -6.05
N TYR A 117 -0.53 1.59 -6.97
CA TYR A 117 0.64 1.37 -7.79
C TYR A 117 1.63 2.51 -7.65
N ALA A 118 2.91 2.21 -7.87
CA ALA A 118 3.93 3.22 -8.09
C ALA A 118 4.88 2.78 -9.21
N VAL A 119 5.31 3.76 -9.99
CA VAL A 119 6.40 3.65 -10.94
C VAL A 119 7.67 4.16 -10.26
N THR A 120 8.69 3.31 -10.17
CA THR A 120 9.99 3.65 -9.57
C THR A 120 10.80 4.60 -10.46
N GLU A 121 11.91 5.12 -9.94
CA GLU A 121 12.87 5.92 -10.71
C GLU A 121 13.34 5.22 -11.99
N ASP A 122 13.53 3.90 -11.95
CA ASP A 122 13.94 3.07 -13.09
C ASP A 122 12.77 2.66 -14.01
N GLY A 123 11.55 3.08 -13.69
CA GLY A 123 10.37 2.79 -14.49
C GLY A 123 9.72 1.43 -14.19
N GLU A 124 10.18 0.69 -13.18
CA GLU A 124 9.49 -0.52 -12.72
C GLU A 124 8.16 -0.15 -12.06
N ILE A 125 7.14 -1.02 -12.18
CA ILE A 125 5.86 -0.82 -11.51
C ILE A 125 5.83 -1.76 -10.31
N SER A 126 5.42 -1.29 -9.14
CA SER A 126 5.07 -2.11 -7.99
C SER A 126 3.62 -1.88 -7.60
N LEU A 127 2.94 -2.93 -7.13
CA LEU A 127 1.61 -2.86 -6.55
C LEU A 127 1.66 -3.18 -5.06
N GLY A 128 0.68 -2.69 -4.32
CA GLY A 128 0.43 -3.06 -2.93
C GLY A 128 -0.90 -2.49 -2.45
N SER A 129 -1.21 -2.62 -1.15
CA SER A 129 -2.42 -2.00 -0.60
C SER A 129 -2.22 -1.42 0.80
N GLU A 130 -2.69 -0.20 1.02
CA GLU A 130 -2.87 0.37 2.37
C GLU A 130 -4.19 -0.07 3.02
N ASP A 131 -5.14 -0.55 2.21
CA ASP A 131 -6.49 -1.00 2.58
C ASP A 131 -6.57 -2.51 2.33
N VAL A 132 -5.78 -3.28 3.09
CA VAL A 132 -5.64 -4.74 2.95
C VAL A 132 -6.99 -5.45 3.10
N ALA A 133 -7.84 -4.94 4.00
CA ALA A 133 -9.18 -5.47 4.20
C ALA A 133 -10.03 -5.40 2.92
N SER A 134 -9.89 -4.34 2.10
CA SER A 134 -10.60 -4.23 0.82
C SER A 134 -10.23 -5.32 -0.20
N LEU A 135 -9.05 -5.94 -0.07
CA LEU A 135 -8.59 -6.98 -0.99
C LEU A 135 -9.16 -8.36 -0.67
N ILE A 136 -9.75 -8.53 0.51
CA ILE A 136 -10.17 -9.81 1.05
C ILE A 136 -11.71 -9.87 1.02
N PRO A 137 -12.32 -10.93 0.47
CA PRO A 137 -13.77 -11.08 0.54
C PRO A 137 -14.27 -11.05 1.99
N ARG A 138 -15.39 -10.35 2.24
CA ARG A 138 -15.93 -10.16 3.60
C ARG A 138 -16.07 -11.46 4.39
N ALA A 139 -16.54 -12.53 3.76
CA ALA A 139 -16.67 -13.85 4.38
C ALA A 139 -15.33 -14.47 4.82
N GLN A 140 -14.20 -14.11 4.18
CA GLN A 140 -12.87 -14.53 4.63
C GLN A 140 -12.41 -13.71 5.84
N LEU A 141 -12.65 -12.40 5.86
CA LEU A 141 -12.39 -11.54 7.02
C LEU A 141 -13.18 -11.98 8.25
N ASP A 142 -14.48 -12.30 8.08
CA ASP A 142 -15.32 -12.76 9.19
C ASP A 142 -14.81 -14.10 9.77
N ARG A 143 -14.31 -15.00 8.91
CA ARG A 143 -13.67 -16.26 9.35
C ARG A 143 -12.36 -16.01 10.09
N LEU A 144 -11.53 -15.08 9.62
CA LEU A 144 -10.30 -14.69 10.30
C LEU A 144 -10.62 -14.11 11.69
N LEU A 145 -11.59 -13.19 11.79
CA LEU A 145 -12.04 -12.62 13.05
C LEU A 145 -12.56 -13.70 14.01
N ALA A 146 -13.40 -14.62 13.53
CA ALA A 146 -13.90 -15.72 14.35
C ALA A 146 -12.76 -16.60 14.90
N GLY A 147 -11.75 -16.89 14.08
CA GLY A 147 -10.55 -17.61 14.51
C GLY A 147 -9.75 -16.85 15.57
N MET A 148 -9.51 -15.56 15.37
CA MET A 148 -8.76 -14.73 16.33
C MET A 148 -9.50 -14.57 17.67
N ARG A 149 -10.83 -14.49 17.64
CA ARG A 149 -11.67 -14.43 18.86
C ARG A 149 -11.52 -15.64 19.78
N THR A 150 -11.07 -16.80 19.25
CA THR A 150 -10.77 -17.97 20.10
C THR A 150 -9.59 -17.73 21.05
N LYS A 151 -8.72 -16.77 20.73
CA LYS A 151 -7.56 -16.36 21.55
C LYS A 151 -7.75 -15.00 22.19
N GLN A 152 -8.49 -14.10 21.53
CA GLN A 152 -8.78 -12.76 22.01
C GLN A 152 -10.29 -12.47 21.90
N PRO A 153 -11.11 -12.91 22.87
CA PRO A 153 -12.58 -12.87 22.77
C PRO A 153 -13.18 -11.47 22.53
N GLY A 154 -12.50 -10.41 23.00
CA GLY A 154 -12.94 -9.02 22.84
C GLY A 154 -12.59 -8.37 21.50
N MET A 155 -11.85 -9.04 20.61
CA MET A 155 -11.43 -8.44 19.33
C MET A 155 -12.64 -8.10 18.46
N THR A 156 -12.67 -6.88 17.93
CA THR A 156 -13.68 -6.39 17.00
C THR A 156 -13.20 -6.48 15.55
N ALA A 157 -14.10 -6.27 14.59
CA ALA A 157 -13.74 -6.20 13.17
C ALA A 157 -12.86 -4.97 12.87
N ASP A 158 -13.07 -3.88 13.61
CA ASP A 158 -12.29 -2.66 13.48
C ASP A 158 -10.88 -2.86 14.03
N ASP A 159 -10.71 -3.59 15.14
CA ASP A 159 -9.39 -3.96 15.65
C ASP A 159 -8.61 -4.81 14.64
N LEU A 160 -9.29 -5.78 14.00
CA LEU A 160 -8.68 -6.60 12.97
C LEU A 160 -8.27 -5.76 11.75
N SER A 161 -9.17 -4.93 11.24
CA SER A 161 -8.90 -4.11 10.05
C SER A 161 -7.78 -3.11 10.34
N GLY A 162 -7.84 -2.42 11.48
CA GLY A 162 -6.79 -1.50 11.91
C GLY A 162 -5.43 -2.16 12.11
N GLY A 163 -5.39 -3.45 12.49
CA GLY A 163 -4.16 -4.23 12.59
C GLY A 163 -3.59 -4.70 11.23
N LEU A 164 -4.39 -4.73 10.18
CA LEU A 164 -3.98 -5.10 8.82
C LEU A 164 -3.61 -3.88 7.97
N GLU A 165 -4.08 -2.70 8.33
CA GLU A 165 -3.84 -1.45 7.63
C GLU A 165 -2.52 -0.77 8.05
N ASN A 166 -2.08 0.21 7.27
CA ASN A 166 -0.96 1.11 7.60
C ASN A 166 0.41 0.44 7.85
N MET A 167 0.63 -0.79 7.38
CA MET A 167 1.92 -1.50 7.49
C MET A 167 3.01 -0.96 6.53
N GLY A 168 2.97 0.32 6.17
CA GLY A 168 3.81 0.94 5.14
C GLY A 168 2.98 1.35 3.92
N HIS A 169 3.44 2.38 3.19
CA HIS A 169 2.67 2.97 2.11
C HIS A 169 3.18 2.54 0.72
N PRO A 170 2.39 1.79 -0.06
CA PRO A 170 2.85 1.15 -1.30
C PRO A 170 3.27 2.16 -2.38
N THR A 171 2.74 3.39 -2.36
CA THR A 171 3.06 4.41 -3.36
C THR A 171 4.38 5.17 -3.12
N ILE A 172 5.19 4.79 -2.12
CA ILE A 172 6.50 5.43 -1.87
C ILE A 172 7.56 4.94 -2.87
N ALA A 173 7.27 3.94 -3.72
CA ALA A 173 8.24 3.37 -4.66
C ALA A 173 9.56 2.95 -3.97
N ALA A 174 9.41 2.40 -2.76
CA ALA A 174 10.53 1.82 -2.03
C ALA A 174 11.23 0.78 -2.91
N HIS A 175 12.56 0.81 -2.90
CA HIS A 175 13.41 -0.16 -3.55
C HIS A 175 14.62 -0.41 -2.65
N PHE A 176 15.30 -1.53 -2.89
CA PHE A 176 16.50 -1.87 -2.17
C PHE A 176 17.72 -1.28 -2.87
N ASP A 177 18.58 -0.62 -2.09
CA ASP A 177 19.92 -0.29 -2.52
C ASP A 177 20.69 -1.61 -2.77
N GLN A 178 21.25 -1.75 -3.97
CA GLN A 178 21.85 -3.02 -4.40
C GLN A 178 23.15 -3.37 -3.65
N VAL A 179 23.81 -2.38 -3.03
CA VAL A 179 25.07 -2.57 -2.32
C VAL A 179 24.81 -2.95 -0.86
N THR A 180 23.93 -2.22 -0.20
CA THR A 180 23.66 -2.35 1.24
C THR A 180 22.48 -3.27 1.55
N GLY A 181 21.60 -3.53 0.59
CA GLY A 181 20.36 -4.28 0.78
C GLY A 181 19.32 -3.56 1.64
N ARG A 182 19.55 -2.28 2.00
CA ARG A 182 18.61 -1.45 2.75
C ARG A 182 17.61 -0.82 1.82
N THR A 183 16.40 -0.53 2.30
CA THR A 183 15.46 0.27 1.51
C THR A 183 15.98 1.69 1.41
N THR A 184 15.83 2.33 0.25
CA THR A 184 16.35 3.68 0.06
C THR A 184 15.60 4.72 0.89
N HIS A 185 16.37 5.65 1.45
CA HIS A 185 15.86 6.80 2.18
C HIS A 185 15.35 7.84 1.16
N ASN A 186 14.09 8.28 1.28
CA ASN A 186 13.47 9.24 0.37
C ASN A 186 13.55 8.84 -1.13
N PRO A 187 12.99 7.67 -1.50
CA PRO A 187 13.05 7.16 -2.87
C PRO A 187 12.38 8.12 -3.84
N LYS A 188 12.98 8.32 -5.01
CA LYS A 188 12.30 9.02 -6.10
C LYS A 188 11.37 8.05 -6.82
N GLY A 189 10.27 8.59 -7.30
CA GLY A 189 9.33 7.88 -8.14
C GLY A 189 8.79 8.74 -9.25
N ARG A 190 8.23 8.06 -10.23
CA ARG A 190 7.55 8.64 -11.38
C ARG A 190 6.06 8.65 -11.03
N VAL A 191 5.15 8.13 -11.84
CA VAL A 191 3.71 8.14 -11.52
C VAL A 191 3.34 7.20 -10.37
N SER A 192 2.36 7.56 -9.55
CA SER A 192 1.70 6.65 -8.62
C SER A 192 0.23 6.97 -8.47
N GLY A 193 -0.56 5.98 -8.07
CA GLY A 193 -1.95 6.21 -7.73
C GLY A 193 -2.70 4.94 -7.32
N GLU A 194 -4.01 4.93 -7.51
CA GLU A 194 -4.86 3.80 -7.13
C GLU A 194 -5.20 2.93 -8.34
N LEU A 195 -5.44 1.65 -8.09
CA LEU A 195 -6.04 0.68 -9.01
C LEU A 195 -7.22 0.05 -8.27
N TYR A 196 -8.43 0.30 -8.74
CA TYR A 196 -9.64 -0.10 -8.06
C TYR A 196 -10.63 -0.81 -8.99
N ARG A 197 -11.54 -1.59 -8.39
CA ARG A 197 -12.56 -2.34 -9.12
C ARG A 197 -13.95 -1.75 -8.87
N ILE A 198 -14.57 -1.19 -9.90
CA ILE A 198 -15.95 -0.69 -9.87
C ILE A 198 -16.71 -1.21 -11.11
N GLY A 199 -17.93 -1.71 -10.90
CA GLY A 199 -18.75 -2.33 -11.94
C GLY A 199 -18.07 -3.54 -12.58
N GLY A 200 -17.24 -4.26 -11.83
CA GLY A 200 -16.43 -5.36 -12.34
C GLY A 200 -15.26 -4.94 -13.23
N VAL A 201 -15.03 -3.64 -13.44
CA VAL A 201 -13.97 -3.10 -14.29
C VAL A 201 -12.83 -2.55 -13.44
N TRP A 202 -11.60 -2.94 -13.78
CA TRP A 202 -10.39 -2.40 -13.18
C TRP A 202 -10.03 -1.05 -13.80
N THR A 203 -9.90 -0.03 -12.96
CA THR A 203 -9.55 1.33 -13.38
C THR A 203 -8.44 1.86 -12.49
N LEU A 204 -7.41 2.46 -13.10
CA LEU A 204 -6.37 3.18 -12.38
C LEU A 204 -6.55 4.70 -12.45
N ASN A 205 -6.01 5.41 -11.48
CA ASN A 205 -6.04 6.88 -11.43
C ASN A 205 -4.72 7.47 -10.90
N ASP A 206 -4.63 8.80 -10.88
CA ASP A 206 -3.53 9.56 -10.27
C ASP A 206 -3.83 10.06 -8.83
N LYS A 207 -4.87 9.53 -8.18
CA LYS A 207 -5.22 9.84 -6.77
C LYS A 207 -4.37 9.04 -5.80
N SER A 208 -4.25 9.56 -4.58
CA SER A 208 -3.50 8.94 -3.47
C SER A 208 -2.02 8.63 -3.74
N GLY A 209 -1.50 9.01 -4.91
CA GLY A 209 -0.10 8.93 -5.29
C GLY A 209 0.75 10.02 -4.63
N ARG A 210 1.88 9.60 -4.05
CA ARG A 210 2.85 10.47 -3.35
C ARG A 210 3.62 11.37 -4.31
N PHE A 211 3.71 10.99 -5.57
CA PHE A 211 4.43 11.73 -6.61
C PHE A 211 3.52 12.58 -7.50
N MET A 212 2.20 12.38 -7.41
CA MET A 212 1.20 13.06 -8.25
C MET A 212 0.57 14.27 -7.55
N ALA A 213 1.18 14.82 -6.50
CA ALA A 213 0.66 16.04 -5.89
C ALA A 213 1.07 17.27 -6.68
N GLU A 214 0.22 18.28 -6.80
CA GLU A 214 0.54 19.55 -7.48
C GLU A 214 1.82 20.19 -6.93
N LYS A 215 2.06 20.13 -5.61
CA LYS A 215 3.32 20.63 -4.99
C LYS A 215 4.59 19.93 -5.50
N VAL A 216 4.46 18.69 -5.99
CA VAL A 216 5.57 17.85 -6.46
C VAL A 216 5.65 17.88 -7.99
N ARG A 217 4.51 17.77 -8.66
CA ARG A 217 4.40 17.57 -10.11
C ARG A 217 4.01 18.85 -10.86
N GLY A 218 3.66 19.91 -10.16
CA GLY A 218 3.08 21.12 -10.75
C GLY A 218 1.74 20.81 -11.42
N LYS A 219 1.57 21.39 -12.61
CA LYS A 219 0.40 21.18 -13.48
C LYS A 219 0.86 20.59 -14.81
N PRO A 220 1.06 19.27 -14.91
CA PRO A 220 1.39 18.61 -16.18
C PRO A 220 0.33 18.91 -17.24
N GLN A 221 0.74 18.86 -18.50
CA GLN A 221 -0.23 18.96 -19.58
C GLN A 221 -1.15 17.72 -19.61
N PRO A 222 -2.43 17.86 -19.97
CA PRO A 222 -3.36 16.73 -20.02
C PRO A 222 -2.86 15.56 -20.86
N GLU A 223 -2.19 15.85 -21.99
CA GLU A 223 -1.64 14.85 -22.90
C GLU A 223 -0.50 14.04 -22.26
N ASP A 224 0.26 14.66 -21.35
CA ASP A 224 1.29 13.98 -20.57
C ASP A 224 0.67 13.02 -19.56
N LEU A 225 -0.37 13.47 -18.84
CA LEU A 225 -1.09 12.61 -17.89
C LEU A 225 -1.76 11.43 -18.59
N GLU A 226 -2.39 11.68 -19.73
CA GLU A 226 -3.02 10.63 -20.54
C GLU A 226 -1.97 9.58 -20.96
N ARG A 227 -0.83 10.04 -21.50
CA ARG A 227 0.26 9.16 -21.92
C ARG A 227 0.82 8.35 -20.77
N TRP A 228 1.07 8.97 -19.61
CA TRP A 228 1.63 8.27 -18.45
C TRP A 228 0.66 7.24 -17.87
N LEU A 229 -0.60 7.62 -17.64
CA LEU A 229 -1.60 6.73 -17.03
C LEU A 229 -2.01 5.60 -17.97
N SER A 230 -2.21 5.89 -19.26
CA SER A 230 -2.50 4.86 -20.26
C SER A 230 -1.35 3.87 -20.41
N GLY A 231 -0.09 4.35 -20.38
CA GLY A 231 1.10 3.50 -20.42
C GLY A 231 1.19 2.56 -19.22
N VAL A 232 0.93 3.05 -18.00
CA VAL A 232 0.87 2.20 -16.79
C VAL A 232 -0.26 1.18 -16.91
N ALA A 233 -1.45 1.61 -17.33
CA ALA A 233 -2.62 0.74 -17.47
C ALA A 233 -2.35 -0.41 -18.46
N GLN A 234 -1.72 -0.11 -19.59
CA GLN A 234 -1.32 -1.11 -20.58
C GLN A 234 -0.31 -2.10 -20.03
N ARG A 235 0.68 -1.65 -19.24
CA ARG A 235 1.70 -2.52 -18.63
C ARG A 235 1.08 -3.47 -17.60
N ILE A 236 0.25 -2.95 -16.70
CA ILE A 236 -0.48 -3.76 -15.71
C ILE A 236 -1.42 -4.73 -16.43
N GLY A 237 -2.16 -4.25 -17.44
CA GLY A 237 -3.08 -5.06 -18.21
C GLY A 237 -2.40 -6.20 -18.96
N ARG A 238 -1.22 -5.97 -19.53
CA ARG A 238 -0.41 -7.00 -20.18
C ARG A 238 0.04 -8.09 -19.21
N GLN A 239 0.59 -7.69 -18.06
CA GLN A 239 1.05 -8.63 -17.04
C GLN A 239 -0.10 -9.48 -16.50
N THR A 240 -1.22 -8.82 -16.19
CA THR A 240 -2.37 -9.48 -15.55
C THR A 240 -3.30 -10.13 -16.57
N ARG A 241 -3.11 -9.90 -17.88
CA ARG A 241 -3.98 -10.32 -18.98
C ARG A 241 -5.42 -9.81 -18.85
N ARG A 242 -5.57 -8.55 -18.42
CA ARG A 242 -6.87 -7.87 -18.27
C ARG A 242 -6.84 -6.52 -18.95
N ARG A 243 -8.02 -6.04 -19.33
CA ARG A 243 -8.17 -4.62 -19.65
C ARG A 243 -8.14 -3.83 -18.35
N ILE A 244 -7.26 -2.84 -18.29
CA ILE A 244 -7.20 -1.84 -17.22
C ILE A 244 -7.57 -0.51 -17.86
N ASN A 245 -8.64 0.10 -17.37
CA ASN A 245 -8.98 1.47 -17.74
C ASN A 245 -8.12 2.45 -16.93
N TYR A 246 -8.08 3.71 -17.35
CA TYR A 246 -7.45 4.77 -16.57
C TYR A 246 -8.36 6.00 -16.52
N GLN A 247 -8.17 6.82 -15.50
CA GLN A 247 -8.88 8.07 -15.30
C GLN A 247 -7.95 9.11 -14.68
N ILE A 248 -7.91 10.31 -15.25
CA ILE A 248 -7.27 11.47 -14.60
C ILE A 248 -8.26 12.03 -13.57
N MET A 249 -7.85 12.17 -12.32
CA MET A 249 -8.72 12.59 -11.23
C MET A 249 -8.11 13.68 -10.33
N LYS A 250 -6.79 13.77 -10.23
CA LYS A 250 -6.13 14.70 -9.32
C LYS A 250 -5.74 16.01 -9.99
N HIS A 251 -5.48 15.96 -11.29
CA HIS A 251 -5.16 17.11 -12.14
C HIS A 251 -6.25 17.37 -13.18
N SER A 252 -7.45 16.81 -12.97
CA SER A 252 -8.67 17.12 -13.72
C SER A 252 -9.25 18.46 -13.33
#